data_AF-A0A9E2LS77-F1
#
_entry.id   AF-A0A9E2LS77-F1
#
_cell.length_a   1.000
_cell.length_b   1.000
_cell.length_c   1.000
_cell.angle_alpha   90.00
_cell.angle_beta   90.00
_cell.angle_gamma   90.00
#
_symmetry.space_group_name_H-M   'P 1'
#
loop_
_entity.id
_entity.type
_entity.pdbx_description
1 polymer ?
#
loop_
_entity_poly.entity_id
_entity_poly.type
_entity_poly.pdbx_seq_one_letter_code
_entity_poly.pdbx_strand_id
1 'polypeptide(L)'
;QQGLIQSFEFTHELAWNVLKDYLEDKGITGLIGSKDATREAFKNGLIEKGEDWMKMIEARNLTSHTYDLKIAQAVADDILERFYPAFESMAKKFTALHDQEDKNS
;
A
#
# COMPACT_ATOMS: atom_id res chain seq x y z
N GLN A 1 5.89 9.16 17.43
CA GLN A 1 5.10 9.52 16.23
C GLN A 1 5.96 9.56 14.96
N GLN A 2 7.06 10.33 14.90
CA GLN A 2 7.89 10.35 13.68
C GLN A 2 8.37 8.97 13.21
N GLY A 3 8.84 8.10 14.10
CA GLY A 3 9.26 6.74 13.71
C GLY A 3 8.14 5.91 13.08
N LEU A 4 6.90 6.02 13.58
CA LEU A 4 5.73 5.33 13.02
C LEU A 4 5.43 5.83 11.60
N ILE A 5 5.46 7.15 11.40
CA ILE A 5 5.22 7.77 10.09
C ILE A 5 6.31 7.36 9.09
N GLN A 6 7.58 7.37 9.49
CA GLN A 6 8.68 6.92 8.63
C GLN A 6 8.55 5.44 8.26
N SER A 7 8.19 4.58 9.21
CA SER A 7 7.90 3.17 8.93
C SER A 7 6.75 3.03 7.94
N PHE A 8 5.67 3.80 8.12
CA PHE A 8 4.55 3.82 7.18
C PHE A 8 4.98 4.25 5.77
N GLU A 9 5.74 5.34 5.62
CA GLU A 9 6.17 5.84 4.31
C GLU A 9 7.01 4.80 3.56
N PHE A 10 7.95 4.15 4.26
CA PHE A 10 8.76 3.08 3.71
C PHE A 10 7.92 1.85 3.34
N THR A 11 7.02 1.41 4.24
CA THR A 11 6.15 0.25 3.98
C THR A 11 5.21 0.51 2.81
N HIS A 12 4.62 1.71 2.71
CA HIS A 12 3.80 2.10 1.58
C HIS A 12 4.60 2.05 0.28
N GLU A 13 5.82 2.59 0.27
CA GLU A 13 6.71 2.58 -0.91
C GLU A 13 6.99 1.16 -1.40
N LEU A 14 7.36 0.25 -0.49
CA LEU A 14 7.57 -1.15 -0.84
C LEU A 14 6.29 -1.82 -1.33
N ALA A 15 5.17 -1.59 -0.67
CA ALA A 15 3.93 -2.25 -0.98
C ALA A 15 3.44 -1.88 -2.40
N TRP A 16 3.43 -0.60 -2.77
CA TRP A 16 2.96 -0.22 -4.11
C TRP A 16 3.92 -0.70 -5.22
N ASN A 17 5.23 -0.81 -4.92
CA ASN A 17 6.19 -1.42 -5.86
C ASN A 17 5.90 -2.92 -6.05
N VAL A 18 5.65 -3.67 -4.98
CA VAL A 18 5.25 -5.10 -5.08
C VAL A 18 3.97 -5.26 -5.91
N LEU A 19 2.96 -4.41 -5.69
CA LEU A 19 1.74 -4.42 -6.50
C LEU A 19 2.03 -4.18 -7.96
N LYS A 20 2.85 -3.16 -8.26
CA LYS A 20 3.25 -2.83 -9.62
C LYS A 20 3.97 -3.99 -10.28
N ASP A 21 5.02 -4.51 -9.66
CA ASP A 21 5.87 -5.57 -10.22
C ASP A 21 5.04 -6.82 -10.52
N TYR A 22 4.13 -7.20 -9.61
CA TYR A 22 3.23 -8.32 -9.82
C TYR A 22 2.25 -8.10 -10.97
N LEU A 23 1.65 -6.90 -11.06
CA LEU A 23 0.74 -6.57 -12.15
C LEU A 23 1.46 -6.56 -13.51
N GLU A 24 2.69 -6.05 -13.55
CA GLU A 24 3.54 -6.05 -14.73
C GLU A 24 3.93 -7.48 -15.15
N ASP A 25 4.25 -8.37 -14.20
CA ASP A 25 4.46 -9.81 -14.46
C ASP A 25 3.22 -10.47 -15.09
N LYS A 26 2.01 -10.07 -14.66
CA LYS A 26 0.75 -10.54 -15.27
C LYS A 26 0.37 -9.81 -16.56
N GLY A 27 1.25 -8.97 -17.10
CA GLY A 27 1.10 -8.30 -18.40
C GLY A 27 0.33 -6.97 -18.36
N ILE A 28 0.01 -6.45 -17.18
CA ILE A 28 -0.61 -5.13 -17.01
C ILE A 28 0.49 -4.08 -17.03
N THR A 29 0.55 -3.32 -18.13
CA THR A 29 1.63 -2.35 -18.37
C THR A 29 1.15 -0.91 -18.20
N GLY A 30 2.09 0.04 -18.14
CA GLY A 30 1.80 1.47 -18.05
C GLY A 30 1.52 1.97 -16.62
N LEU A 31 1.94 1.21 -15.59
CA LEU A 31 1.81 1.60 -14.19
C LEU A 31 2.96 2.53 -13.80
N ILE A 32 2.69 3.84 -13.77
CA ILE A 32 3.73 4.86 -13.58
C ILE A 32 3.95 5.19 -12.09
N GLY A 33 2.94 5.01 -11.25
CA GLY A 33 3.08 5.27 -9.82
C GLY A 33 2.02 4.62 -8.94
N SER A 34 2.13 4.86 -7.63
CA SER A 34 1.31 4.23 -6.59
C SER A 34 -0.20 4.33 -6.83
N LYS A 35 -0.66 5.44 -7.42
CA LYS A 35 -2.07 5.67 -7.74
C LYS A 35 -2.61 4.69 -8.79
N ASP A 36 -1.85 4.47 -9.85
CA ASP A 36 -2.26 3.59 -10.94
C ASP A 36 -2.12 2.13 -10.52
N ALA A 37 -1.01 1.80 -9.82
CA ALA A 37 -0.80 0.49 -9.21
C ALA A 37 -1.92 0.12 -8.23
N THR A 38 -2.35 1.05 -7.36
CA THR A 38 -3.45 0.83 -6.41
C THR A 38 -4.77 0.52 -7.14
N ARG A 39 -5.09 1.30 -8.18
CA ARG A 39 -6.35 1.11 -8.94
C ARG A 39 -6.39 -0.24 -9.63
N GLU A 40 -5.32 -0.59 -10.33
CA GLU A 40 -5.26 -1.88 -11.01
C GLU A 40 -5.18 -3.03 -10.01
N ALA A 41 -4.45 -2.90 -8.90
CA ALA A 41 -4.41 -3.91 -7.85
C ALA A 41 -5.80 -4.17 -7.24
N PHE A 42 -6.57 -3.11 -6.98
CA PHE A 42 -7.94 -3.24 -6.48
C PHE A 42 -8.85 -3.92 -7.50
N LYS A 43 -8.78 -3.50 -8.77
CA LYS A 43 -9.56 -4.09 -9.87
C LYS A 43 -9.24 -5.57 -10.09
N ASN A 44 -8.00 -5.98 -9.88
CA ASN A 44 -7.55 -7.37 -10.01
C ASN A 44 -7.65 -8.17 -8.69
N GLY A 45 -8.25 -7.59 -7.64
CA GLY A 45 -8.48 -8.29 -6.37
C GLY A 45 -7.20 -8.66 -5.59
N LEU A 46 -6.12 -7.90 -5.80
CA LEU A 46 -4.86 -8.04 -5.05
C LEU A 46 -4.90 -7.32 -3.70
N ILE A 47 -5.73 -6.28 -3.62
CA ILE A 47 -5.99 -5.52 -2.39
C ILE A 47 -7.48 -5.29 -2.23
N GLU A 48 -7.90 -5.16 -0.98
CA GLU A 48 -9.26 -4.78 -0.60
C GLU A 48 -9.29 -3.33 -0.13
N LYS A 49 -10.50 -2.74 -0.06
CA LYS A 49 -10.72 -1.36 0.38
C LYS A 49 -9.79 -0.36 -0.31
N GLY A 50 -9.85 -0.29 -1.65
CA GLY A 50 -8.99 0.62 -2.43
C GLY A 50 -9.03 2.09 -1.97
N GLU A 51 -10.11 2.54 -1.35
CA GLU A 51 -10.19 3.87 -0.72
C GLU A 51 -9.17 4.07 0.40
N ASP A 52 -8.90 3.07 1.25
CA ASP A 52 -7.90 3.16 2.31
C ASP A 52 -6.50 3.34 1.70
N TRP A 53 -6.19 2.60 0.64
CA TRP A 53 -4.94 2.75 -0.12
C TRP A 53 -4.80 4.10 -0.79
N MET A 54 -5.88 4.62 -1.38
CA MET A 54 -5.89 5.98 -1.93
C MET A 54 -5.63 7.03 -0.83
N LYS A 55 -6.17 6.85 0.37
CA LYS A 55 -5.88 7.74 1.50
C LYS A 55 -4.44 7.60 2.04
N MET A 56 -3.79 6.44 1.89
CA MET A 56 -2.36 6.32 2.21
C MET A 56 -1.51 7.24 1.31
N ILE A 57 -1.83 7.32 0.02
CA ILE A 57 -1.13 8.19 -0.94
C ILE A 57 -1.29 9.66 -0.52
N GLU A 58 -2.49 10.06 -0.12
CA GLU A 58 -2.77 11.40 0.40
C GLU A 58 -2.00 11.66 1.71
N ALA A 59 -2.03 10.72 2.66
CA ALA A 59 -1.33 10.83 3.94
C ALA A 59 0.18 11.00 3.75
N ARG A 60 0.80 10.25 2.84
CA ARG A 60 2.24 10.36 2.52
C ARG A 60 2.61 11.75 1.99
N ASN A 61 1.75 12.34 1.16
CA ASN A 61 1.97 13.69 0.64
C ASN A 61 1.87 14.74 1.76
N LEU A 62 1.00 14.53 2.75
CA LEU A 62 0.86 15.42 3.91
C LEU A 62 2.03 15.32 4.89
N THR A 63 2.54 14.12 5.14
CA THR A 63 3.65 13.89 6.10
C THR A 63 4.99 14.38 5.57
N SER A 64 5.20 14.34 4.24
CA SER A 64 6.44 14.82 3.60
C SER A 64 6.65 16.34 3.70
N HIS A 65 5.59 17.10 4.03
CA HIS A 65 5.61 18.56 3.96
C HIS A 65 5.27 19.28 5.28
N THR A 66 5.00 18.58 6.38
CA THR A 66 4.42 19.22 7.57
C THR A 66 5.20 19.05 8.87
N TYR A 67 5.39 20.16 9.58
CA TYR A 67 5.79 20.22 10.99
C TYR A 67 4.57 20.32 11.94
N ASP A 68 3.34 20.18 11.41
CA ASP A 68 2.10 20.27 12.18
C ASP A 68 1.81 18.97 12.96
N LEU A 69 1.89 19.07 14.29
CA LEU A 69 1.63 17.97 15.21
C LEU A 69 0.20 17.40 15.11
N LYS A 70 -0.81 18.20 14.73
CA LYS A 70 -2.18 17.73 14.59
C LYS A 70 -2.33 16.81 13.38
N ILE A 71 -1.69 17.17 12.27
CA ILE A 71 -1.67 16.33 11.07
C ILE A 71 -0.90 15.04 11.36
N ALA A 72 0.24 15.14 12.03
CA ALA A 72 1.02 13.97 12.42
C ALA A 72 0.22 13.00 13.32
N GLN A 73 -0.59 13.52 14.24
CA GLN A 73 -1.48 12.70 15.06
C GLN A 73 -2.57 12.02 14.23
N ALA A 74 -3.29 12.77 13.39
CA ALA A 74 -4.35 12.20 12.56
C ALA A 74 -3.83 11.10 11.63
N VAL A 75 -2.65 11.30 11.02
CA VAL A 75 -2.01 10.29 10.20
C VAL A 75 -1.57 9.08 11.03
N ALA A 76 -1.05 9.29 12.24
CA ALA A 76 -0.71 8.18 13.14
C ALA A 76 -1.93 7.32 13.49
N ASP A 77 -3.09 7.95 13.72
CA ASP A 77 -4.34 7.25 14.01
C ASP A 77 -4.81 6.45 12.78
N ASP A 78 -4.82 7.08 11.59
CA ASP A 78 -5.11 6.41 10.32
C ASP A 78 -4.16 5.23 10.04
N ILE A 79 -2.87 5.35 10.37
CA ILE A 79 -1.88 4.27 10.21
C ILE A 79 -2.30 3.05 11.02
N LEU A 80 -2.68 3.25 12.28
CA LEU A 80 -2.99 2.14 13.19
C LEU A 80 -4.36 1.51 12.90
N GLU A 81 -5.37 2.33 12.59
CA GLU A 81 -6.75 1.87 12.48
C GLU A 81 -7.12 1.39 11.08
N ARG A 82 -6.47 1.93 10.04
CA ARG A 82 -6.87 1.72 8.64
C ARG A 82 -5.76 1.18 7.77
N PHE A 83 -4.56 1.76 7.84
CA PHE A 83 -3.49 1.40 6.91
C PHE A 83 -2.79 0.09 7.28
N TYR A 84 -2.51 -0.12 8.57
CA TYR A 84 -1.88 -1.34 9.05
C TYR A 84 -2.72 -2.60 8.70
N PRO A 85 -4.04 -2.65 8.98
CA PRO A 85 -4.87 -3.78 8.55
C PRO A 85 -4.88 -4.01 7.04
N ALA A 86 -4.83 -2.93 6.24
CA ALA A 86 -4.79 -3.04 4.79
C ALA A 86 -3.46 -3.65 4.28
N PHE A 87 -2.32 -3.29 4.88
CA PHE A 87 -1.04 -3.95 4.59
C PHE A 87 -1.05 -5.42 5.01
N GLU A 88 -1.59 -5.74 6.17
CA GLU A 88 -1.67 -7.12 6.66
C GLU A 88 -2.53 -7.99 5.72
N SER A 89 -3.64 -7.44 5.21
CA SER A 89 -4.49 -8.10 4.22
C SER A 89 -3.76 -8.34 2.89
N MET A 90 -3.03 -7.34 2.39
CA MET A 90 -2.21 -7.51 1.18
C MET A 90 -1.13 -8.57 1.39
N ALA A 91 -0.41 -8.53 2.52
CA ALA A 91 0.64 -9.51 2.80
C ALA A 91 0.08 -10.94 2.80
N LYS A 92 -1.06 -11.17 3.47
CA LYS A 92 -1.76 -12.46 3.45
C LYS A 92 -2.13 -12.89 2.02
N LYS A 93 -2.64 -11.97 1.21
CA LYS A 93 -2.99 -12.24 -0.20
C LYS A 93 -1.76 -12.66 -1.01
N PHE A 94 -0.65 -11.95 -0.88
CA PHE A 94 0.58 -12.26 -1.63
C PHE A 94 1.28 -13.53 -1.16
N THR A 95 1.27 -13.83 0.15
CA THR A 95 1.72 -15.14 0.66
C THR A 95 0.89 -16.27 0.06
N ALA A 96 -0.43 -16.13 0.03
CA ALA A 96 -1.31 -17.15 -0.54
C ALA A 96 -1.12 -17.33 -2.07
N LEU A 97 -0.73 -16.28 -2.80
CA LEU A 97 -0.42 -16.34 -4.23
C LEU A 97 0.92 -17.06 -4.47
N HIS A 98 1.95 -16.72 -3.70
CA HIS A 98 3.26 -17.38 -3.75
C HIS A 98 3.13 -18.89 -3.50
N ASP A 99 2.41 -19.29 -2.45
CA ASP A 99 2.19 -20.71 -2.12
C ASP A 99 1.41 -21.49 -3.18
N GLN A 100 0.66 -20.80 -4.06
CA GLN A 100 -0.05 -21.42 -5.18
C GLN A 100 0.87 -21.59 -6.40
N GLU A 101 1.73 -20.62 -6.68
CA GLU A 101 2.71 -20.71 -7.77
C GLU A 101 3.75 -21.80 -7.51
N ASP A 102 4.21 -21.96 -6.26
CA ASP A 102 5.12 -23.04 -5.85
C ASP A 102 4.52 -24.44 -6.02
N LYS A 103 3.21 -24.60 -5.83
CA LYS A 103 2.52 -25.89 -6.01
C LYS A 103 2.28 -26.24 -7.47
N ASN A 104 2.33 -25.23 -8.35
CA ASN A 104 2.07 -25.37 -9.78
C ASN A 104 3.36 -25.42 -10.62
N SER A 105 4.52 -25.29 -9.98
CA SER A 105 5.88 -25.36 -10.59
C SER A 105 6.51 -26.72 -10.36
#